data_AF-A0A1C5Y2R1-F1
#
_entry.id   AF-A0A1C5Y2R1-F1
#
_cell.length_a   1.000
_cell.length_b   1.000
_cell.length_c   1.000
_cell.angle_alpha   90.00
_cell.angle_beta   90.00
_cell.angle_gamma   90.00
#
_symmetry.space_group_name_H-M   'P 1'
#
loop_
_entity.id
_entity.type
_entity.pdbx_description
1 polymer ?
#
loop_
_entity_poly.entity_id
_entity_poly.type
_entity_poly.pdbx_seq_one_letter_code
_entity_poly.pdbx_strand_id
1 'polypeptide(L)'
;MFIAEKLILEKQYLKAEELLSRDKEKFLYNEVIRNYLLGGCYDKLGEQESAKKYMEYVKQYGNTMPCKKQAQEWLETKLQGRLISI
;
A
#
# COMPACT_ATOMS: atom_id res chain seq x y z
N MET A 1 12.54 5.76 2.79
CA MET A 1 12.07 4.49 2.20
C MET A 1 12.78 3.25 2.76
N PHE A 2 14.12 3.13 2.64
CA PHE A 2 14.88 1.94 3.07
C PHE A 2 14.55 1.40 4.49
N ILE A 3 14.44 2.28 5.48
CA ILE A 3 14.11 1.88 6.86
C ILE A 3 12.70 1.27 6.94
N ALA A 4 11.73 1.82 6.21
CA ALA A 4 10.37 1.29 6.19
C ALA A 4 10.32 -0.10 5.55
N GLU A 5 11.05 -0.31 4.45
CA GLU A 5 11.16 -1.62 3.80
C GLU A 5 11.79 -2.66 4.73
N LYS A 6 12.87 -2.30 5.44
CA LYS A 6 13.46 -3.16 6.47
C LYS A 6 12.44 -3.52 7.55
N LEU A 7 11.70 -2.56 8.09
CA LEU A 7 10.66 -2.80 9.09
C LEU A 7 9.56 -3.74 8.58
N ILE A 8 9.16 -3.62 7.31
CA ILE A 8 8.18 -4.50 6.67
C ILE A 8 8.71 -5.93 6.56
N LEU A 9 9.98 -6.12 6.17
CA LEU A 9 10.63 -7.44 6.13
C LEU A 9 10.70 -8.08 7.52
N GLU A 10 10.93 -7.27 8.56
CA GLU A 10 10.90 -7.70 9.97
C GLU A 10 9.48 -7.83 10.54
N LYS A 11 8.43 -7.70 9.71
CA LYS A 11 7.02 -7.74 10.09
C LYS A 11 6.59 -6.69 11.12
N GLN A 12 7.36 -5.62 11.26
CA GLN A 12 7.07 -4.50 12.16
C GLN A 12 6.15 -3.47 11.46
N TYR A 13 4.98 -3.91 11.03
CA TYR A 13 4.08 -3.14 10.15
C TYR A 13 3.59 -1.83 10.77
N LEU A 14 3.29 -1.82 12.07
CA LEU A 14 2.87 -0.59 12.78
C LEU A 14 3.97 0.48 12.76
N LYS A 15 5.22 0.10 13.04
CA LYS A 15 6.35 1.04 13.01
C LYS A 15 6.66 1.53 11.59
N ALA A 16 6.51 0.65 10.59
CA ALA A 16 6.70 1.02 9.19
C ALA A 16 5.62 2.01 8.74
N GLU A 17 4.36 1.78 9.12
CA GLU A 17 3.25 2.70 8.90
C GLU A 17 3.50 4.05 9.56
N GLU A 18 3.82 4.08 10.86
CA GLU A 18 4.11 5.32 11.60
C GLU A 18 5.24 6.13 10.96
N LEU A 19 6.27 5.44 10.45
CA LEU A 19 7.38 6.10 9.77
C LEU A 19 6.94 6.70 8.43
N LEU A 20 6.20 5.93 7.62
CA LEU A 20 5.73 6.36 6.31
C LEU A 20 4.68 7.46 6.40
N SER A 21 3.83 7.46 7.44
CA SER A 21 2.73 8.41 7.60
C SER A 21 3.17 9.84 7.96
N ARG A 22 4.40 10.03 8.45
CA ARG A 22 4.90 11.34 8.92
C ARG A 22 5.03 12.38 7.82
N ASP A 23 5.58 12.01 6.67
CA ASP A 23 5.89 12.95 5.60
C ASP A 23 5.45 12.41 4.24
N LYS A 24 5.02 13.33 3.36
CA LYS A 24 4.81 13.04 1.94
C LYS A 24 6.12 13.15 1.18
N GLU A 25 6.28 12.33 0.16
CA GLU A 25 7.42 12.38 -0.75
C GLU A 25 7.24 13.53 -1.76
N LYS A 26 8.35 14.20 -2.08
CA LYS A 26 8.35 15.33 -3.03
C LYS A 26 8.16 14.90 -4.48
N PHE A 27 8.65 13.71 -4.83
CA PHE A 27 8.60 13.18 -6.18
C PHE A 27 7.47 12.17 -6.31
N LEU A 28 6.68 12.27 -7.37
CA LEU A 28 5.55 11.37 -7.61
C LEU A 28 5.94 9.90 -7.57
N TYR A 29 7.10 9.56 -8.16
CA TYR A 29 7.63 8.18 -8.14
C TYR A 29 7.80 7.66 -6.70
N ASN A 30 8.43 8.45 -5.83
CA ASN A 30 8.63 8.08 -4.43
C ASN A 30 7.30 8.06 -3.67
N GLU A 31 6.38 8.99 -3.97
CA GLU A 31 5.07 9.03 -3.32
C GLU A 31 4.24 7.79 -3.69
N VAL A 32 4.31 7.32 -4.94
CA VAL A 32 3.68 6.05 -5.35
C VAL A 32 4.25 4.88 -4.55
N ILE A 33 5.58 4.77 -4.40
CA ILE A 33 6.18 3.67 -3.61
C ILE A 33 5.76 3.78 -2.15
N ARG A 34 5.79 4.97 -1.56
CA ARG A 34 5.33 5.23 -0.19
C ARG A 34 3.88 4.77 0.00
N ASN A 35 2.97 5.13 -0.91
CA ASN A 35 1.57 4.70 -0.85
C ASN A 35 1.44 3.18 -1.01
N TYR A 36 2.26 2.54 -1.85
CA TYR A 36 2.28 1.08 -1.97
C TYR A 36 2.69 0.39 -0.67
N LEU A 37 3.75 0.89 -0.02
CA LEU A 37 4.21 0.37 1.27
C LEU A 37 3.17 0.60 2.38
N LEU A 38 2.52 1.78 2.42
CA LEU A 38 1.42 2.07 3.35
C LEU A 38 0.23 1.11 3.13
N GLY A 39 -0.18 0.92 1.88
CA GLY A 39 -1.24 -0.02 1.53
C GLY A 39 -0.95 -1.44 2.01
N GLY A 40 0.29 -1.91 1.82
CA GLY A 40 0.75 -3.19 2.33
C GLY A 40 0.75 -3.27 3.86
N CYS A 41 1.18 -2.21 4.55
CA CYS A 41 1.17 -2.17 6.02
C CYS A 41 -0.26 -2.25 6.57
N TYR A 42 -1.18 -1.43 6.06
CA TYR A 42 -2.57 -1.45 6.53
C TYR A 42 -3.26 -2.78 6.23
N ASP A 43 -2.98 -3.43 5.09
CA ASP A 43 -3.52 -4.76 4.80
C ASP A 43 -3.06 -5.79 5.85
N LYS A 44 -1.77 -5.76 6.24
CA LYS A 44 -1.22 -6.65 7.27
C LYS A 44 -1.72 -6.34 8.68
N LEU A 45 -2.12 -5.11 8.94
CA LEU A 45 -2.75 -4.69 10.20
C LEU A 45 -4.26 -4.98 10.25
N GLY A 46 -4.87 -5.44 9.16
CA GLY A 46 -6.31 -5.71 9.08
C GLY A 46 -7.16 -4.47 8.75
N GLU A 47 -6.54 -3.32 8.50
CA GLU A 47 -7.17 -2.03 8.22
C GLU A 47 -7.53 -1.91 6.73
N GLN A 48 -8.50 -2.71 6.27
CA GLN A 48 -8.77 -2.93 4.85
C GLN A 48 -9.21 -1.67 4.09
N GLU A 49 -9.97 -0.76 4.71
CA GLU A 49 -10.39 0.49 4.05
C GLU A 49 -9.22 1.46 3.85
N SER A 50 -8.33 1.55 4.84
CA SER A 50 -7.07 2.29 4.72
C SER A 50 -6.20 1.67 3.61
N ALA A 51 -5.99 0.35 3.64
CA ALA A 51 -5.23 -0.35 2.61
C ALA A 51 -5.77 -0.07 1.20
N LYS A 52 -7.10 -0.14 1.03
CA LYS A 52 -7.78 0.15 -0.23
C LYS A 52 -7.49 1.56 -0.72
N LYS A 53 -7.65 2.58 0.13
CA LYS A 53 -7.38 3.98 -0.22
C LYS A 53 -5.96 4.16 -0.79
N TYR A 54 -4.96 3.55 -0.16
CA TYR A 54 -3.57 3.63 -0.61
C TYR A 54 -3.33 2.85 -1.91
N MET A 55 -3.93 1.66 -2.06
CA MET A 55 -3.82 0.87 -3.29
C MET A 55 -4.52 1.56 -4.48
N GLU A 56 -5.62 2.27 -4.26
CA GLU A 56 -6.30 3.09 -5.29
C GLU A 56 -5.39 4.23 -5.77
N TYR A 57 -4.69 4.91 -4.85
CA TYR A 57 -3.69 5.91 -5.21
C TYR A 57 -2.59 5.31 -6.10
N VAL A 58 -2.03 4.16 -5.72
CA VAL A 58 -0.98 3.48 -6.50
C VAL A 58 -1.49 3.05 -7.87
N LYS A 59 -2.74 2.56 -7.97
CA LYS A 59 -3.39 2.22 -9.24
C LYS A 59 -3.51 3.44 -10.16
N GLN A 60 -3.91 4.59 -9.60
CA GLN A 60 -4.13 5.82 -10.36
C GLN A 60 -2.82 6.45 -10.84
N TYR A 61 -1.80 6.52 -9.98
CA TYR A 61 -0.59 7.31 -10.23
C TYR A 61 0.65 6.49 -10.57
N GLY A 62 0.60 5.16 -10.42
CA GLY A 62 1.77 4.30 -10.59
C GLY A 62 2.25 4.06 -12.03
N ASN A 63 1.57 4.60 -13.05
CA ASN A 63 1.98 4.55 -14.47
C ASN A 63 2.65 3.23 -14.92
N THR A 64 3.96 3.24 -15.20
CA THR A 64 4.76 2.09 -15.67
C THR A 64 5.43 1.30 -14.54
N MET A 65 5.12 1.61 -13.28
CA MET A 65 5.74 0.98 -12.11
C MET A 65 5.13 -0.40 -11.84
N PRO A 66 5.94 -1.42 -11.49
CA PRO A 66 5.46 -2.76 -11.16
C PRO A 66 4.40 -2.77 -10.04
N CYS A 67 4.53 -1.88 -9.06
CA CYS A 67 3.61 -1.77 -7.94
C CYS A 67 2.18 -1.38 -8.35
N LYS A 68 1.97 -0.77 -9.52
CA LYS A 68 0.64 -0.51 -10.07
C LYS A 68 -0.12 -1.80 -10.34
N LYS A 69 0.54 -2.76 -11.00
CA LYS A 69 -0.06 -4.06 -11.32
C LYS A 69 -0.41 -4.82 -10.03
N GLN A 70 0.52 -4.82 -9.06
CA GLN A 70 0.31 -5.47 -7.76
C GLN A 70 -0.85 -4.83 -6.97
N ALA A 71 -0.97 -3.50 -7.00
CA ALA A 71 -2.09 -2.80 -6.37
C ALA A 71 -3.43 -3.12 -7.05
N GLN A 72 -3.45 -3.24 -8.38
CA GLN A 72 -4.65 -3.65 -9.14
C GLN A 72 -5.09 -5.07 -8.78
N GLU A 73 -4.16 -6.04 -8.79
CA GLU A 73 -4.42 -7.42 -8.40
C GLU A 73 -4.95 -7.52 -6.96
N TRP A 74 -4.37 -6.74 -6.04
CA TRP A 74 -4.85 -6.66 -4.67
C TRP A 74 -6.30 -6.14 -4.59
N LEU A 75 -6.60 -5.04 -5.30
CA LEU A 75 -7.95 -4.45 -5.32
C LEU A 75 -8.97 -5.43 -5.90
N GLU A 76 -8.66 -6.10 -7.00
CA GLU A 76 -9.53 -7.09 -7.64
C GLU A 76 -9.81 -8.27 -6.70
N THR A 77 -8.77 -8.82 -6.06
CA THR A 77 -8.89 -9.93 -5.11
C THR A 77 -9.82 -9.57 -3.94
N LYS A 78 -9.66 -8.37 -3.36
CA LYS A 78 -10.43 -7.92 -2.20
C LYS A 78 -11.88 -7.57 -2.57
N LEU A 79 -12.12 -7.06 -3.78
CA LEU A 79 -13.46 -6.81 -4.30
C LEU A 79 -14.20 -8.10 -4.63
N GLN A 80 -13.53 -9.10 -5.21
CA GLN A 80 -14.13 -10.41 -5.49
C GLN A 80 -14.46 -11.18 -4.21
N GLY A 81 -13.63 -11.09 -3.15
CA GLY A 81 -13.94 -11.66 -1.85
C GLY A 81 -15.20 -11.08 -1.20
N ARG A 82 -15.54 -9.82 -1.47
CA ARG A 82 -16.80 -9.19 -1.02
C ARG A 82 -18.02 -9.67 -1.80
N LEU A 83 -17.87 -10.03 -3.08
CA LEU A 83 -18.98 -10.49 -3.95
C LEU A 83 -19.47 -11.91 -3.64
N ILE A 84 -18.63 -12.76 -3.04
CA ILE A 84 -19.00 -14.16 -2.70
C ILE A 84 -19.67 -14.25 -1.31
N SER A 85 -19.79 -13.13 -0.58
CA SER A 85 -20.31 -13.07 0.80
C SER A 85 -21.78 -12.65 0.91
N ILE A 86 -22.56 -12.69 -0.18
CA ILE A 86 -23.99 -12.33 -0.24
C ILE A 86 -24.77 -13.55 -0.71
#